data_AF-A0A2J7TBU8-F1
#
_entry.id   AF-A0A2J7TBU8-F1
#
_cell.length_a   1.000
_cell.length_b   1.000
_cell.length_c   1.000
_cell.angle_alpha   90.00
_cell.angle_beta   90.00
_cell.angle_gamma   90.00
#
_symmetry.space_group_name_H-M   'P 1'
#
loop_
_entity.id
_entity.type
_entity.pdbx_description
1 polymer ?
#
loop_
_entity_poly.entity_id
_entity_poly.type
_entity_poly.pdbx_seq_one_letter_code
_entity_poly.pdbx_strand_id
1 'polypeptide(L)'
;MATVINDYTTSFNYASYNFAAVWLRTRWHLVSNSFLSDVQNAGLSFISGGDYTHSSAIKGLWELALKTVFVGQTQPSTEDHGFASARSPFNKQTKLECDYSADQSRACTSVKNSMVMGPFTAFSVAQHMFNIYDGPAHQDSNAYMDIKKIDIGPKADKDSTVYWQVNGIPKAVLVDKVTPKIKKDQCYIPNAAIGWKQPNGFYYPPNFRSRNLFFEDVDIRHLVIVPQHKPNTYVTNTTQTAARYCTSNDTTFGEFSSVDRQTELTDDDGSLTGLAKTTSVNEDPFFKAPIESVECQSDGAVTEGGTARTSPYDYLTTVVYPEATKQVSPPPPDAGYLSCGDTEWDSEATNPRQFGVPLYREYQTGSEWLKKAPEFIRMAGMNLCQRETMTVNNGHYFFDTTSSKTTQTTAPWKPQDIRKIGNNPPINYGGLISVFKAGQTYDFFNVFATEKTAQTYQMYVGPEFVVADGFKRIRVDVRNPPFIISPDPSNPDSIVPKYDPTTGILTVSLNLSAYKSSFDAAKSGHCVPQTFCSYVGSTCVGAATPYPPSNLTKAERDITCGYAGKDIDCPNGGCIGFSVKMPPKFVASDQTTAQALPAKAASCFPNDATWNVTPLAALKPLAGSCFNSPLVKDFCK
;
A
#
# COMPACT_ATOMS: atom_id res chain seq x y z
N MET A 1 -14.86 -1.83 22.01
CA MET A 1 -14.00 -1.38 23.14
C MET A 1 -12.62 -1.16 22.59
N ALA A 2 -11.93 -0.11 23.03
CA ALA A 2 -10.55 0.16 22.62
C ALA A 2 -9.56 -0.64 23.47
N THR A 3 -8.41 -0.99 22.88
CA THR A 3 -7.25 -1.53 23.58
C THR A 3 -6.23 -0.41 23.70
N VAL A 4 -5.80 -0.12 24.93
CA VAL A 4 -4.83 0.94 25.22
C VAL A 4 -3.60 0.33 25.89
N ILE A 5 -2.46 0.45 25.23
CA ILE A 5 -1.13 0.18 25.78
C ILE A 5 -0.53 1.54 26.10
N ASN A 6 -0.39 1.88 27.38
CA ASN A 6 0.17 3.15 27.82
C ASN A 6 1.36 2.91 28.75
N ASP A 7 2.37 3.79 28.67
CA ASP A 7 3.59 3.70 29.49
C ASP A 7 4.33 2.34 29.34
N TYR A 8 4.28 1.75 28.14
CA TYR A 8 4.93 0.46 27.86
C TYR A 8 6.36 0.68 27.40
N THR A 9 7.30 -0.02 28.04
CA THR A 9 8.73 0.06 27.72
C THR A 9 9.25 -1.32 27.36
N THR A 10 9.95 -1.42 26.23
CA THR A 10 10.59 -2.68 25.82
C THR A 10 11.86 -2.44 25.01
N SER A 11 12.81 -3.37 25.08
CA SER A 11 14.07 -3.39 24.32
C SER A 11 14.43 -4.78 23.82
N PHE A 12 15.32 -4.88 22.82
CA PHE A 12 15.83 -6.13 22.25
C PHE A 12 14.73 -7.08 21.75
N ASN A 13 13.68 -6.48 21.19
CA ASN A 13 12.55 -7.26 20.76
C ASN A 13 12.84 -8.00 19.45
N TYR A 14 12.31 -9.21 19.38
CA TYR A 14 12.45 -10.09 18.23
C TYR A 14 11.08 -10.60 17.77
N ALA A 15 10.84 -10.58 16.45
CA ALA A 15 9.63 -11.11 15.84
C ALA A 15 9.94 -12.41 15.10
N SER A 16 9.23 -13.50 15.42
CA SER A 16 9.45 -14.85 14.86
C SER A 16 9.06 -15.00 13.39
N TYR A 17 8.41 -14.01 12.79
CA TYR A 17 8.19 -13.88 11.35
C TYR A 17 7.64 -12.47 11.10
N ASN A 18 8.20 -11.79 10.10
CA ASN A 18 7.76 -10.61 9.34
C ASN A 18 6.75 -9.56 9.88
N PHE A 19 6.30 -9.53 11.12
CA PHE A 19 5.17 -8.68 11.53
C PHE A 19 5.64 -7.54 12.42
N ALA A 20 5.97 -7.83 13.68
CA ALA A 20 6.57 -6.91 14.64
C ALA A 20 6.75 -7.64 15.97
N ALA A 21 7.55 -7.05 16.85
CA ALA A 21 7.61 -7.44 18.25
C ALA A 21 6.29 -7.19 18.98
N VAL A 22 5.68 -6.03 18.74
CA VAL A 22 4.34 -5.70 19.20
C VAL A 22 3.40 -5.74 18.02
N TRP A 23 2.47 -6.71 18.06
CA TRP A 23 1.53 -6.96 16.99
C TRP A 23 0.09 -6.87 17.51
N LEU A 24 -0.65 -5.89 16.98
CA LEU A 24 -2.04 -5.63 17.35
C LEU A 24 -2.93 -5.76 16.11
N ARG A 25 -4.03 -6.52 16.23
CA ARG A 25 -4.89 -6.87 15.09
C ARG A 25 -6.34 -6.43 15.26
N THR A 26 -6.89 -5.79 14.21
CA THR A 26 -8.32 -5.60 13.92
C THR A 26 -9.19 -5.10 15.10
N ARG A 27 -8.77 -4.04 15.79
CA ARG A 27 -9.55 -3.31 16.80
C ARG A 27 -9.13 -1.84 16.85
N TRP A 28 -9.81 -1.04 17.65
CA TRP A 28 -9.34 0.28 18.02
C TRP A 28 -8.17 0.18 18.98
N HIS A 29 -6.96 0.44 18.49
CA HIS A 29 -5.71 0.26 19.23
C HIS A 29 -5.01 1.61 19.44
N LEU A 30 -4.58 1.85 20.67
CA LEU A 30 -3.73 2.98 21.03
C LEU A 30 -2.48 2.46 21.73
N VAL A 31 -1.31 2.76 21.17
CA VAL A 31 -0.02 2.66 21.87
C VAL A 31 0.40 4.08 22.20
N SER A 32 0.56 4.40 23.49
CA SER A 32 0.86 5.77 23.90
C SER A 32 1.87 5.88 25.04
N ASN A 33 2.56 7.03 25.11
CA ASN A 33 3.57 7.35 26.12
C ASN A 33 4.58 6.21 26.35
N SER A 34 4.91 5.50 25.28
CA SER A 34 5.67 4.24 25.33
C SER A 34 7.09 4.45 24.84
N PHE A 35 7.98 3.51 25.15
CA PHE A 35 9.38 3.51 24.72
C PHE A 35 9.75 2.14 24.14
N LEU A 36 10.13 2.10 22.86
CA LEU A 36 10.55 0.89 22.17
C LEU A 36 11.98 1.08 21.66
N SER A 37 12.90 0.19 22.04
CA SER A 37 14.28 0.26 21.55
C SER A 37 14.88 -1.05 21.04
N ASP A 38 16.00 -0.93 20.33
CA ASP A 38 16.92 -2.02 19.99
C ASP A 38 16.22 -3.24 19.34
N VAL A 39 15.18 -2.99 18.55
CA VAL A 39 14.43 -4.04 17.85
C VAL A 39 15.36 -4.72 16.83
N GLN A 40 15.21 -6.02 16.61
CA GLN A 40 16.07 -6.74 15.64
C GLN A 40 15.41 -6.92 14.27
N ASN A 41 14.09 -6.74 14.19
CA ASN A 41 13.29 -6.75 12.94
C ASN A 41 12.26 -5.60 13.03
N ALA A 42 10.95 -5.87 12.93
CA ALA A 42 9.92 -4.85 13.11
C ALA A 42 9.58 -4.59 14.60
N GLY A 43 9.39 -3.32 14.98
CA GLY A 43 9.09 -2.89 16.34
C GLY A 43 7.61 -2.94 16.68
N LEU A 44 6.84 -2.00 16.15
CA LEU A 44 5.39 -1.91 16.31
C LEU A 44 4.70 -2.05 14.95
N SER A 45 3.73 -2.95 14.86
CA SER A 45 2.82 -3.06 13.71
C SER A 45 1.36 -3.09 14.16
N PHE A 46 0.57 -2.24 13.53
CA PHE A 46 -0.87 -2.35 13.50
C PHE A 46 -1.28 -3.08 12.23
N ILE A 47 -2.28 -3.96 12.36
CA ILE A 47 -2.70 -4.86 11.29
C ILE A 47 -4.22 -4.87 11.29
N SER A 48 -4.80 -4.09 10.38
CA SER A 48 -6.16 -4.39 9.93
C SER A 48 -6.12 -5.67 9.09
N GLY A 49 -7.26 -6.31 8.83
CA GLY A 49 -7.26 -7.42 7.87
C GLY A 49 -6.83 -6.96 6.46
N GLY A 50 -6.77 -7.90 5.53
CA GLY A 50 -6.17 -7.65 4.22
C GLY A 50 -7.08 -7.01 3.17
N ASP A 51 -8.31 -6.58 3.51
CA ASP A 51 -9.27 -5.93 2.60
C ASP A 51 -9.91 -4.70 3.26
N TYR A 52 -10.74 -3.99 2.49
CA TYR A 52 -11.56 -2.88 2.95
C TYR A 52 -12.91 -3.30 3.57
N THR A 53 -13.19 -4.61 3.74
CA THR A 53 -14.46 -5.02 4.36
C THR A 53 -14.44 -4.74 5.85
N HIS A 54 -15.62 -4.68 6.49
CA HIS A 54 -15.68 -4.43 7.94
C HIS A 54 -15.23 -5.62 8.79
N SER A 55 -14.90 -6.75 8.15
CA SER A 55 -14.21 -7.87 8.78
C SER A 55 -12.71 -7.57 8.99
N SER A 56 -12.12 -6.76 8.12
CA SER A 56 -10.70 -6.39 8.12
C SER A 56 -10.46 -4.99 8.68
N ALA A 57 -11.25 -4.01 8.22
CA ALA A 57 -11.22 -2.63 8.65
C ALA A 57 -12.57 -2.28 9.28
N ILE A 58 -12.71 -2.47 10.60
CA ILE A 58 -13.96 -2.18 11.29
C ILE A 58 -14.36 -0.71 11.12
N LYS A 59 -15.66 -0.43 11.17
CA LYS A 59 -16.15 0.95 11.09
C LYS A 59 -15.44 1.86 12.09
N GLY A 60 -14.92 2.98 11.58
CA GLY A 60 -14.21 3.98 12.39
C GLY A 60 -12.93 3.44 13.03
N LEU A 61 -12.28 2.47 12.38
CA LEU A 61 -10.98 1.95 12.80
C LEU A 61 -9.98 3.09 12.94
N TRP A 62 -9.27 3.08 14.06
CA TRP A 62 -8.07 3.85 14.28
C TRP A 62 -7.09 2.95 15.01
N GLU A 63 -5.86 2.90 14.49
CA GLU A 63 -4.75 2.19 15.10
C GLU A 63 -3.61 3.21 15.21
N LEU A 64 -3.38 3.75 16.42
CA LEU A 64 -2.58 4.95 16.62
C LEU A 64 -1.40 4.70 17.56
N ALA A 65 -0.20 5.07 17.13
CA ALA A 65 0.94 5.31 18.00
C ALA A 65 1.01 6.81 18.34
N LEU A 66 0.87 7.16 19.62
CA LEU A 66 0.79 8.53 20.11
C LEU A 66 1.85 8.82 21.17
N LYS A 67 2.72 9.81 20.98
CA LYS A 67 3.76 10.16 21.99
C LYS A 67 4.64 8.98 22.39
N THR A 68 5.00 8.14 21.42
CA THR A 68 5.89 7.00 21.62
C THR A 68 7.28 7.34 21.13
N VAL A 69 8.30 6.95 21.91
CA VAL A 69 9.71 7.09 21.55
C VAL A 69 10.21 5.77 21.00
N PHE A 70 10.78 5.81 19.80
CA PHE A 70 11.38 4.68 19.11
C PHE A 70 12.88 4.92 18.97
N VAL A 71 13.71 4.05 19.53
CA VAL A 71 15.17 4.17 19.51
C VAL A 71 15.80 2.98 18.80
N GLY A 72 16.52 3.21 17.70
CA GLY A 72 17.09 2.10 16.94
C GLY A 72 18.24 1.39 17.64
N GLN A 73 19.14 2.17 18.23
CA GLN A 73 20.30 1.68 18.96
C GLN A 73 20.51 2.51 20.22
N THR A 74 20.39 1.88 21.38
CA THR A 74 20.74 2.52 22.66
C THR A 74 22.22 2.35 23.01
N GLN A 75 22.93 1.46 22.30
CA GLN A 75 24.35 1.18 22.48
C GLN A 75 25.09 1.36 21.16
N PRO A 76 26.33 1.89 21.17
CA PRO A 76 27.09 2.05 19.95
C PRO A 76 27.48 0.67 19.39
N SER A 77 27.52 0.55 18.06
CA SER A 77 27.92 -0.68 17.36
C SER A 77 29.44 -0.93 17.42
N THR A 78 30.01 -1.06 18.63
CA THR A 78 31.44 -1.33 18.88
C THR A 78 31.69 -2.78 19.33
N GLU A 79 32.96 -3.17 19.48
CA GLU A 79 33.35 -4.49 19.96
C GLU A 79 32.78 -4.83 21.34
N ASP A 80 32.78 -3.87 22.26
CA ASP A 80 32.30 -4.04 23.63
C ASP A 80 30.79 -4.27 23.74
N HIS A 81 30.02 -3.91 22.69
CA HIS A 81 28.56 -4.03 22.65
C HIS A 81 28.08 -5.04 21.59
N GLY A 82 28.92 -6.01 21.21
CA GLY A 82 28.62 -6.98 20.16
C GLY A 82 27.26 -7.70 20.30
N PHE A 83 26.79 -7.97 21.52
CA PHE A 83 25.49 -8.62 21.75
C PHE A 83 24.28 -7.72 21.46
N ALA A 84 24.45 -6.40 21.54
CA ALA A 84 23.42 -5.40 21.26
C ALA A 84 23.50 -4.87 19.82
N SER A 85 24.38 -5.42 18.98
CA SER A 85 24.63 -4.92 17.64
C SER A 85 23.41 -5.05 16.74
N ALA A 86 23.12 -4.00 15.96
CA ALA A 86 22.14 -4.03 14.89
C ALA A 86 22.54 -4.96 13.72
N ARG A 87 23.78 -5.49 13.71
CA ARG A 87 24.23 -6.53 12.78
C ARG A 87 23.73 -7.93 13.12
N SER A 88 22.97 -8.10 14.21
CA SER A 88 22.73 -9.34 14.96
C SER A 88 23.72 -9.54 16.11
N PRO A 89 23.32 -10.17 17.23
CA PRO A 89 24.25 -10.73 18.21
C PRO A 89 25.22 -11.75 17.61
N PHE A 90 24.91 -12.36 16.46
CA PHE A 90 25.81 -13.29 15.74
C PHE A 90 26.74 -12.53 14.80
N ASN A 91 27.90 -12.16 15.33
CA ASN A 91 28.91 -11.35 14.64
C ASN A 91 30.33 -11.68 15.14
N LYS A 92 31.36 -11.09 14.51
CA LYS A 92 32.78 -11.30 14.85
C LYS A 92 33.10 -11.00 16.32
N GLN A 93 32.42 -10.02 16.91
CA GLN A 93 32.70 -9.50 18.25
C GLN A 93 32.26 -10.50 19.34
N THR A 94 31.06 -11.06 19.23
CA THR A 94 30.52 -12.00 20.23
C THR A 94 31.07 -13.42 20.08
N LYS A 95 31.61 -13.74 18.89
CA LYS A 95 32.04 -15.11 18.53
C LYS A 95 30.91 -16.14 18.64
N LEU A 96 29.65 -15.69 18.59
CA LEU A 96 28.52 -16.59 18.48
C LEU A 96 28.50 -17.18 17.07
N GLU A 97 28.46 -18.51 17.01
CA GLU A 97 28.33 -19.25 15.76
C GLU A 97 26.90 -19.79 15.63
N CYS A 98 26.39 -19.82 14.40
CA CYS A 98 25.15 -20.49 14.10
C CYS A 98 25.41 -21.99 13.91
N ASP A 99 24.67 -22.82 14.63
CA ASP A 99 24.64 -24.27 14.48
C ASP A 99 23.85 -24.66 13.22
N TYR A 100 24.34 -24.29 12.03
CA TYR A 100 23.65 -24.55 10.76
C TYR A 100 23.51 -26.07 10.50
N SER A 101 22.28 -26.56 10.40
CA SER A 101 21.95 -27.81 9.70
C SER A 101 21.36 -27.51 8.32
N ALA A 102 21.32 -28.49 7.42
CA ALA A 102 20.75 -28.34 6.07
C ALA A 102 19.27 -27.84 6.08
N ASP A 103 18.54 -28.08 7.17
CA ASP A 103 17.14 -27.63 7.38
C ASP A 103 17.01 -26.24 8.05
N GLN A 104 18.11 -25.66 8.56
CA GLN A 104 18.11 -24.39 9.32
C GLN A 104 18.39 -23.14 8.47
N SER A 105 18.25 -23.19 7.15
CA SER A 105 18.54 -22.05 6.23
C SER A 105 17.80 -20.74 6.53
N ARG A 106 16.80 -20.78 7.41
CA ARG A 106 16.01 -19.61 7.79
C ARG A 106 16.36 -19.07 9.17
N ALA A 107 16.98 -19.78 10.10
CA ALA A 107 17.24 -19.23 11.43
C ALA A 107 18.70 -19.42 11.82
N CYS A 108 19.19 -18.62 12.76
CA CYS A 108 20.49 -18.83 13.37
C CYS A 108 20.31 -19.23 14.83
N THR A 109 20.69 -20.46 15.17
CA THR A 109 20.61 -20.99 16.53
C THR A 109 22.01 -21.21 17.09
N SER A 110 22.20 -20.96 18.38
CA SER A 110 23.41 -21.35 19.13
C SER A 110 22.98 -22.18 20.33
N VAL A 111 22.99 -23.49 20.19
CA VAL A 111 22.66 -24.48 21.23
C VAL A 111 23.62 -24.31 22.41
N LYS A 112 24.92 -24.14 22.14
CA LYS A 112 25.94 -23.91 23.18
C LYS A 112 25.59 -22.73 24.08
N ASN A 113 25.00 -21.67 23.51
CA ASN A 113 24.68 -20.43 24.21
C ASN A 113 23.19 -20.28 24.53
N SER A 114 22.35 -21.28 24.20
CA SER A 114 20.88 -21.21 24.32
C SER A 114 20.26 -19.98 23.66
N MET A 115 20.77 -19.60 22.48
CA MET A 115 20.30 -18.43 21.73
C MET A 115 19.63 -18.84 20.42
N VAL A 116 18.55 -18.15 20.06
CA VAL A 116 17.87 -18.31 18.78
C VAL A 116 17.58 -16.93 18.19
N MET A 117 18.06 -16.70 16.98
CA MET A 117 17.56 -15.68 16.09
C MET A 117 16.73 -16.38 15.00
N GLY A 118 15.43 -16.11 15.00
CA GLY A 118 14.48 -16.76 14.08
C GLY A 118 14.52 -16.19 12.65
N PRO A 119 13.45 -16.41 11.85
CA PRO A 119 13.59 -16.57 10.42
C PRO A 119 14.04 -15.33 9.63
N PHE A 120 15.16 -15.48 8.95
CA PHE A 120 15.63 -14.75 7.79
C PHE A 120 14.69 -14.95 6.61
N THR A 121 13.82 -13.99 6.42
CA THR A 121 12.89 -13.93 5.29
C THR A 121 13.27 -12.79 4.38
N ALA A 122 12.95 -12.93 3.09
CA ALA A 122 13.25 -11.89 2.13
C ALA A 122 12.61 -10.56 2.57
N PHE A 123 13.36 -9.47 2.47
CA PHE A 123 12.94 -8.10 2.76
C PHE A 123 12.46 -7.77 4.19
N SER A 124 12.29 -8.76 5.08
CA SER A 124 11.83 -8.49 6.46
C SER A 124 12.97 -8.42 7.47
N VAL A 125 14.20 -8.47 6.97
CA VAL A 125 15.45 -8.46 7.76
C VAL A 125 16.01 -7.04 7.76
N ALA A 126 15.49 -6.24 8.68
CA ALA A 126 15.93 -4.88 9.01
C ALA A 126 15.13 -4.36 10.21
N GLN A 127 15.70 -3.39 10.93
CA GLN A 127 14.96 -2.67 11.97
C GLN A 127 13.91 -1.76 11.32
N HIS A 128 12.62 -2.01 11.53
CA HIS A 128 11.53 -1.10 11.13
C HIS A 128 10.76 -0.69 12.39
N MET A 129 11.05 0.48 12.96
CA MET A 129 10.55 0.82 14.30
C MET A 129 9.02 0.84 14.35
N PHE A 130 8.41 1.50 13.38
CA PHE A 130 7.00 1.40 13.08
C PHE A 130 6.82 0.80 11.70
N ASN A 131 6.01 -0.24 11.58
CA ASN A 131 5.86 -0.96 10.34
C ASN A 131 4.42 -0.89 9.82
N ILE A 132 4.31 -0.52 8.55
CA ILE A 132 3.10 -0.48 7.75
C ILE A 132 2.99 -1.84 7.08
N TYR A 133 1.98 -2.60 7.50
CA TYR A 133 1.80 -3.98 7.04
C TYR A 133 0.44 -4.24 6.42
N ASP A 134 -0.65 -3.81 7.05
CA ASP A 134 -2.02 -3.92 6.54
C ASP A 134 -2.88 -2.84 7.23
N GLY A 135 -3.84 -2.24 6.52
CA GLY A 135 -4.86 -1.37 7.12
C GLY A 135 -4.47 0.06 7.47
N PRO A 136 -5.41 0.91 7.94
CA PRO A 136 -5.02 2.20 8.50
C PRO A 136 -4.11 2.02 9.71
N ALA A 137 -2.90 2.55 9.61
CA ALA A 137 -2.02 2.74 10.74
C ALA A 137 -1.64 4.23 10.86
N HIS A 138 -1.78 4.78 12.05
CA HIS A 138 -1.61 6.19 12.31
C HIS A 138 -0.50 6.46 13.32
N GLN A 139 0.11 7.63 13.20
CA GLN A 139 1.13 8.13 14.10
C GLN A 139 0.91 9.60 14.41
N ASP A 140 1.08 9.97 15.68
CA ASP A 140 1.07 11.37 16.10
C ASP A 140 2.07 11.61 17.22
N SER A 141 2.88 12.67 17.11
CA SER A 141 3.75 13.14 18.19
C SER A 141 4.80 12.10 18.63
N ASN A 142 5.19 11.18 17.75
CA ASN A 142 6.20 10.17 18.04
C ASN A 142 7.61 10.72 17.77
N ALA A 143 8.59 10.20 18.50
CA ALA A 143 10.00 10.52 18.31
C ALA A 143 10.77 9.29 17.83
N TYR A 144 11.62 9.47 16.83
CA TYR A 144 12.50 8.46 16.26
C TYR A 144 13.95 8.90 16.45
N MET A 145 14.74 8.04 17.09
CA MET A 145 16.10 8.37 17.51
C MET A 145 17.09 7.25 17.17
N ASP A 146 18.32 7.60 16.79
CA ASP A 146 19.45 6.67 16.64
C ASP A 146 19.15 5.46 15.73
N ILE A 147 18.59 5.73 14.55
CA ILE A 147 18.20 4.71 13.57
C ILE A 147 19.14 4.79 12.39
N LYS A 148 20.12 3.87 12.37
CA LYS A 148 21.27 3.92 11.48
C LYS A 148 21.30 2.79 10.48
N LYS A 149 21.62 3.13 9.23
CA LYS A 149 22.06 2.17 8.24
C LYS A 149 23.31 1.46 8.72
N ILE A 150 23.42 0.17 8.43
CA ILE A 150 24.55 -0.64 8.87
C ILE A 150 25.28 -1.19 7.66
N ASP A 151 26.47 -0.65 7.37
CA ASP A 151 27.40 -1.24 6.39
C ASP A 151 27.74 -2.67 6.83
N ILE A 152 27.53 -3.64 5.95
CA ILE A 152 27.93 -5.04 6.18
C ILE A 152 29.01 -5.51 5.20
N GLY A 153 29.59 -4.59 4.44
CA GLY A 153 30.71 -4.82 3.54
C GLY A 153 30.29 -5.19 2.11
N PRO A 154 31.25 -5.66 1.28
CA PRO A 154 30.94 -6.19 -0.04
C PRO A 154 30.05 -7.45 0.07
N LYS A 155 29.43 -7.84 -1.05
CA LYS A 155 28.57 -9.04 -1.13
C LYS A 155 29.21 -10.25 -0.46
N ALA A 156 28.48 -10.86 0.50
CA ALA A 156 28.79 -12.12 1.16
C ALA A 156 29.93 -12.15 2.21
N ASP A 157 30.09 -11.12 3.05
CA ASP A 157 30.88 -11.28 4.30
C ASP A 157 30.06 -12.05 5.35
N LYS A 158 30.10 -13.39 5.27
CA LYS A 158 29.43 -14.29 6.22
C LYS A 158 29.87 -14.09 7.67
N ASP A 159 31.05 -13.51 7.87
CA ASP A 159 31.61 -13.33 9.18
C ASP A 159 31.10 -12.00 9.80
N SER A 160 30.64 -11.02 9.01
CA SER A 160 30.22 -9.69 9.51
C SER A 160 28.80 -9.68 10.09
N THR A 161 27.90 -10.51 9.55
CA THR A 161 26.50 -10.60 9.97
C THR A 161 25.90 -11.91 9.46
N VAL A 162 24.88 -12.43 10.14
CA VAL A 162 24.06 -13.56 9.66
C VAL A 162 23.11 -13.19 8.52
N TYR A 163 22.91 -11.90 8.27
CA TYR A 163 21.97 -11.40 7.25
C TYR A 163 22.53 -11.42 5.81
N TRP A 164 23.81 -11.77 5.63
CA TRP A 164 24.48 -11.74 4.32
C TRP A 164 23.81 -12.58 3.22
N GLN A 165 23.15 -13.67 3.61
CA GLN A 165 22.49 -14.62 2.71
C GLN A 165 21.01 -14.29 2.46
N VAL A 166 20.48 -13.23 3.08
CA VAL A 166 19.06 -12.89 2.99
C VAL A 166 18.75 -12.19 1.68
N ASN A 167 17.75 -12.70 0.95
CA ASN A 167 17.27 -12.05 -0.27
C ASN A 167 16.69 -10.66 0.04
N GLY A 168 17.00 -9.67 -0.80
CA GLY A 168 16.49 -8.31 -0.63
C GLY A 168 17.37 -7.39 0.21
N ILE A 169 18.57 -7.82 0.62
CA ILE A 169 19.57 -6.92 1.21
C ILE A 169 20.03 -5.89 0.17
N PRO A 170 19.82 -4.58 0.40
CA PRO A 170 20.10 -3.56 -0.58
C PRO A 170 21.61 -3.34 -0.76
N LYS A 171 21.94 -2.77 -1.91
CA LYS A 171 23.28 -2.36 -2.31
C LYS A 171 23.29 -0.85 -2.48
N ALA A 172 24.28 -0.17 -1.93
CA ALA A 172 24.43 1.27 -2.12
C ALA A 172 24.74 1.59 -3.60
N VAL A 173 23.86 2.32 -4.29
CA VAL A 173 24.06 2.71 -5.70
C VAL A 173 24.77 4.05 -5.86
N LEU A 174 24.78 4.86 -4.79
CA LEU A 174 25.48 6.12 -4.65
C LEU A 174 26.33 6.06 -3.38
N VAL A 175 27.38 6.89 -3.30
CA VAL A 175 28.05 7.11 -2.01
C VAL A 175 27.07 7.83 -1.11
N ASP A 176 26.67 7.16 -0.04
CA ASP A 176 25.74 7.71 0.92
C ASP A 176 26.34 8.97 1.54
N LYS A 177 25.58 10.07 1.49
CA LYS A 177 25.98 11.34 2.06
C LYS A 177 25.64 11.44 3.54
N VAL A 178 24.82 10.51 4.05
CA VAL A 178 24.48 10.37 5.46
C VAL A 178 25.57 9.56 6.18
N THR A 179 25.73 9.77 7.49
CA THR A 179 26.68 9.04 8.33
C THR A 179 25.98 7.82 8.95
N PRO A 180 26.50 6.58 8.81
CA PRO A 180 27.79 6.22 8.19
C PRO A 180 27.78 6.27 6.66
N LYS A 181 28.86 6.79 6.08
CA LYS A 181 29.03 6.88 4.61
C LYS A 181 29.31 5.50 4.02
N ILE A 182 28.28 4.85 3.48
CA ILE A 182 28.40 3.55 2.80
C ILE A 182 28.92 3.78 1.37
N LYS A 183 29.95 3.04 0.97
CA LYS A 183 30.52 3.15 -0.38
C LYS A 183 29.59 2.49 -1.38
N LYS A 184 29.63 3.01 -2.61
CA LYS A 184 28.96 2.38 -3.76
C LYS A 184 29.33 0.89 -3.85
N ASP A 185 28.32 0.09 -4.17
CA ASP A 185 28.34 -1.36 -4.32
C ASP A 185 28.54 -2.18 -3.01
N GLN A 186 28.62 -1.54 -1.85
CA GLN A 186 28.52 -2.24 -0.55
C GLN A 186 27.08 -2.55 -0.19
N CYS A 187 26.91 -3.62 0.58
CA CYS A 187 25.63 -4.06 1.13
C CYS A 187 25.40 -3.40 2.48
N TYR A 188 24.15 -3.13 2.82
CA TYR A 188 23.82 -2.58 4.14
C TYR A 188 22.46 -3.07 4.63
N ILE A 189 22.26 -3.05 5.95
CA ILE A 189 20.95 -3.20 6.57
C ILE A 189 20.32 -1.81 6.60
N PRO A 190 19.14 -1.61 5.99
CA PRO A 190 18.58 -0.27 5.83
C PRO A 190 18.22 0.38 7.17
N ASN A 191 17.58 -0.32 8.09
CA ASN A 191 17.07 0.23 9.37
C ASN A 191 16.31 1.56 9.21
N ALA A 192 14.99 1.53 9.33
CA ALA A 192 14.12 2.67 9.08
C ALA A 192 13.25 3.00 10.30
N ALA A 193 12.96 4.29 10.47
CA ALA A 193 11.94 4.74 11.41
C ALA A 193 10.57 4.17 11.06
N ILE A 194 10.17 4.32 9.80
CA ILE A 194 8.93 3.79 9.26
C ILE A 194 9.29 2.83 8.14
N GLY A 195 8.87 1.57 8.25
CA GLY A 195 9.08 0.56 7.21
C GLY A 195 7.75 0.12 6.62
N TRP A 196 7.69 -0.07 5.30
CA TRP A 196 6.58 -0.74 4.64
C TRP A 196 7.03 -2.12 4.19
N LYS A 197 6.33 -3.16 4.68
CA LYS A 197 6.60 -4.55 4.28
C LYS A 197 5.71 -4.98 3.12
N GLN A 198 6.32 -5.59 2.11
CA GLN A 198 5.72 -6.12 0.88
C GLN A 198 6.53 -7.38 0.52
N PRO A 199 6.02 -8.63 0.30
CA PRO A 199 4.78 -9.05 -0.32
C PRO A 199 3.83 -9.85 0.59
N ASN A 200 2.53 -9.58 0.51
CA ASN A 200 1.50 -10.35 1.21
C ASN A 200 0.17 -10.45 0.44
N GLY A 201 -0.01 -9.69 -0.64
CA GLY A 201 -1.23 -9.73 -1.43
C GLY A 201 -2.44 -9.09 -0.76
N PHE A 202 -2.22 -8.30 0.28
CA PHE A 202 -3.28 -7.61 1.00
C PHE A 202 -3.45 -6.18 0.50
N TYR A 203 -4.66 -5.68 0.67
CA TYR A 203 -5.07 -4.33 0.33
C TYR A 203 -4.63 -3.34 1.39
N TYR A 204 -4.01 -2.25 0.92
CA TYR A 204 -3.55 -1.14 1.73
C TYR A 204 -4.45 0.06 1.45
N PRO A 205 -5.28 0.45 2.43
CA PRO A 205 -6.15 1.59 2.24
C PRO A 205 -5.37 2.92 2.20
N PRO A 206 -5.90 3.93 1.51
CA PRO A 206 -5.36 5.30 1.47
C PRO A 206 -5.65 6.04 2.80
N ASN A 207 -5.07 5.57 3.91
CA ASN A 207 -5.41 6.07 5.25
C ASN A 207 -4.30 5.89 6.30
N PHE A 208 -3.05 5.73 5.88
CA PHE A 208 -1.92 5.85 6.80
C PHE A 208 -1.62 7.32 7.01
N ARG A 209 -1.65 7.79 8.27
CA ARG A 209 -1.53 9.22 8.56
C ARG A 209 -0.46 9.50 9.61
N SER A 210 0.39 10.48 9.33
CA SER A 210 1.41 10.97 10.25
C SER A 210 1.22 12.45 10.56
N ARG A 211 1.58 12.82 11.80
CA ARG A 211 1.63 14.20 12.28
C ARG A 211 2.63 14.35 13.42
N ASN A 212 3.22 15.52 13.58
CA ASN A 212 4.09 15.92 14.69
C ASN A 212 5.26 14.96 14.94
N LEU A 213 5.81 14.35 13.88
CA LEU A 213 6.92 13.41 14.04
C LEU A 213 8.22 14.16 14.33
N PHE A 214 9.03 13.60 15.23
CA PHE A 214 10.36 14.09 15.54
C PHE A 214 11.42 13.07 15.12
N PHE A 215 12.49 13.52 14.47
CA PHE A 215 13.58 12.67 14.01
C PHE A 215 14.92 13.25 14.47
N GLU A 216 15.68 12.45 15.20
CA GLU A 216 17.03 12.78 15.64
C GLU A 216 17.97 11.63 15.29
N ASP A 217 19.05 11.95 14.56
CA ASP A 217 20.03 10.96 14.12
C ASP A 217 19.43 9.74 13.36
N VAL A 218 18.43 9.99 12.50
CA VAL A 218 17.78 8.96 11.65
C VAL A 218 18.28 9.04 10.22
N ASP A 219 18.78 7.92 9.69
CA ASP A 219 19.30 7.87 8.32
C ASP A 219 18.20 7.63 7.27
N ILE A 220 17.21 6.80 7.60
CA ILE A 220 16.05 6.51 6.76
C ILE A 220 14.78 6.74 7.58
N ARG A 221 14.00 7.76 7.18
CA ARG A 221 12.71 8.05 7.81
C ARG A 221 11.62 7.09 7.34
N HIS A 222 11.61 6.77 6.05
CA HIS A 222 10.63 5.87 5.45
C HIS A 222 11.29 4.96 4.41
N LEU A 223 11.10 3.65 4.57
CA LEU A 223 11.59 2.64 3.63
C LEU A 223 10.42 1.94 2.95
N VAL A 224 10.43 1.96 1.62
CA VAL A 224 9.48 1.23 0.78
C VAL A 224 10.21 0.22 -0.09
N ILE A 225 9.75 -1.02 -0.07
CA ILE A 225 10.26 -2.05 -0.98
C ILE A 225 9.57 -1.86 -2.32
N VAL A 226 10.32 -1.54 -3.38
CA VAL A 226 9.77 -1.37 -4.73
C VAL A 226 10.12 -2.60 -5.58
N PRO A 227 9.11 -3.42 -5.97
CA PRO A 227 9.33 -4.57 -6.82
C PRO A 227 9.90 -4.18 -8.18
N GLN A 228 10.98 -4.85 -8.58
CA GLN A 228 11.62 -4.63 -9.88
C GLN A 228 11.05 -5.64 -10.89
N HIS A 229 9.86 -5.36 -11.42
CA HIS A 229 9.25 -6.17 -12.48
C HIS A 229 9.60 -5.62 -13.87
N LYS A 230 9.56 -6.48 -14.89
CA LYS A 230 9.56 -6.03 -16.28
C LYS A 230 8.25 -5.28 -16.55
N PRO A 231 8.28 -4.20 -17.37
CA PRO A 231 7.10 -3.38 -17.63
C PRO A 231 5.87 -4.23 -17.96
N ASN A 232 4.74 -3.93 -17.33
CA ASN A 232 3.43 -4.55 -17.60
C ASN A 232 3.33 -6.06 -17.30
N THR A 233 4.25 -6.61 -16.51
CA THR A 233 4.30 -8.02 -16.09
C THR A 233 4.56 -8.16 -14.60
N TYR A 234 4.45 -9.39 -14.08
CA TYR A 234 4.97 -9.77 -12.75
C TYR A 234 6.31 -10.52 -12.84
N VAL A 235 7.01 -10.43 -13.97
CA VAL A 235 8.31 -11.08 -14.15
C VAL A 235 9.39 -10.21 -13.52
N THR A 236 10.18 -10.76 -12.59
CA THR A 236 11.36 -10.08 -12.05
C THR A 236 12.28 -9.59 -13.17
N ASN A 237 12.64 -8.32 -13.12
CA ASN A 237 13.71 -7.74 -13.93
C ASN A 237 15.05 -8.02 -13.25
N THR A 238 15.70 -9.11 -13.62
CA THR A 238 16.95 -9.57 -13.00
C THR A 238 18.08 -8.54 -13.08
N THR A 239 18.16 -7.76 -14.16
CA THR A 239 19.17 -6.71 -14.32
C THR A 239 18.96 -5.58 -13.32
N GLN A 240 17.74 -5.05 -13.21
CA GLN A 240 17.42 -4.00 -12.22
C GLN A 240 17.52 -4.52 -10.79
N THR A 241 17.07 -5.76 -10.55
CA THR A 241 17.16 -6.39 -9.22
C THR A 241 18.61 -6.56 -8.78
N ALA A 242 19.49 -7.09 -9.64
CA ALA A 242 20.92 -7.26 -9.33
C ALA A 242 21.67 -5.92 -9.20
N ALA A 243 21.17 -4.85 -9.83
CA ALA A 243 21.70 -3.51 -9.63
C ALA A 243 21.34 -2.93 -8.25
N ARG A 244 20.21 -3.34 -7.67
CA ARG A 244 19.68 -2.81 -6.40
C ARG A 244 20.00 -3.65 -5.17
N TYR A 245 20.14 -4.96 -5.31
CA TYR A 245 20.28 -5.89 -4.18
C TYR A 245 21.58 -6.69 -4.27
N CYS A 246 22.21 -6.90 -3.11
CA CYS A 246 23.39 -7.76 -2.99
C CYS A 246 23.04 -9.24 -3.15
N THR A 247 21.92 -9.64 -2.57
CA THR A 247 21.42 -11.01 -2.60
C THR A 247 20.05 -11.01 -3.27
N SER A 248 19.99 -11.59 -4.48
CA SER A 248 18.78 -11.67 -5.31
C SER A 248 18.88 -12.79 -6.34
N ASN A 249 17.73 -13.28 -6.80
CA ASN A 249 17.56 -14.22 -7.90
C ASN A 249 16.42 -13.80 -8.87
N ASP A 250 16.12 -14.63 -9.86
CA ASP A 250 15.05 -14.41 -10.87
C ASP A 250 13.62 -14.51 -10.33
N THR A 251 13.44 -14.98 -9.10
CA THR A 251 12.15 -15.11 -8.40
C THR A 251 12.01 -14.15 -7.21
N THR A 252 12.96 -13.21 -7.05
CA THR A 252 13.02 -12.26 -5.91
C THR A 252 11.69 -11.55 -5.66
N PHE A 253 10.99 -11.16 -6.73
CA PHE A 253 9.68 -10.50 -6.65
C PHE A 253 8.53 -11.41 -7.13
N GLY A 254 8.72 -12.73 -7.10
CA GLY A 254 7.76 -13.71 -7.61
C GLY A 254 6.48 -13.84 -6.78
N GLU A 255 6.49 -13.36 -5.53
CA GLU A 255 5.31 -13.34 -4.66
C GLU A 255 4.56 -11.99 -4.67
N PHE A 256 5.11 -10.98 -5.34
CA PHE A 256 4.51 -9.64 -5.39
C PHE A 256 3.45 -9.55 -6.48
N SER A 257 2.28 -9.09 -6.10
CA SER A 257 1.19 -8.71 -6.99
C SER A 257 1.13 -7.18 -7.15
N SER A 258 0.16 -6.69 -7.90
CA SER A 258 -0.09 -5.26 -8.00
C SER A 258 -0.74 -4.66 -6.76
N VAL A 259 -1.32 -5.46 -5.84
CA VAL A 259 -1.80 -4.90 -4.56
C VAL A 259 -0.63 -4.61 -3.62
N ASP A 260 0.43 -5.42 -3.70
CA ASP A 260 1.75 -5.15 -3.11
C ASP A 260 2.51 -4.02 -3.83
N ARG A 261 1.87 -3.28 -4.73
CA ARG A 261 2.44 -2.06 -5.30
C ARG A 261 1.61 -0.86 -4.89
N GLN A 262 0.76 -0.98 -3.88
CA GLN A 262 -0.14 0.09 -3.47
C GLN A 262 0.01 0.30 -1.98
N THR A 263 0.45 1.47 -1.58
CA THR A 263 0.25 2.04 -0.24
C THR A 263 0.50 3.52 -0.38
N GLU A 264 -0.23 4.24 0.45
CA GLU A 264 -0.07 5.64 0.67
C GLU A 264 0.35 5.85 2.12
N LEU A 265 1.17 6.85 2.36
CA LEU A 265 1.32 7.47 3.65
C LEU A 265 1.08 8.97 3.52
N THR A 266 0.04 9.47 4.18
CA THR A 266 -0.31 10.89 4.21
C THR A 266 0.42 11.57 5.37
N ASP A 267 1.23 12.58 5.04
CA ASP A 267 1.83 13.50 6.00
C ASP A 267 1.00 14.77 6.11
N ASP A 268 0.32 14.93 7.24
CA ASP A 268 -0.65 16.02 7.44
C ASP A 268 0.03 17.37 7.66
N ASP A 269 1.26 17.40 8.19
CA ASP A 269 1.94 18.62 8.64
C ASP A 269 3.37 18.81 8.10
N GLY A 270 3.87 17.82 7.35
CA GLY A 270 5.17 17.84 6.70
C GLY A 270 6.32 17.50 7.65
N SER A 271 6.03 16.93 8.82
CA SER A 271 7.06 16.42 9.75
C SER A 271 7.88 15.27 9.17
N LEU A 272 7.30 14.47 8.28
CA LEU A 272 7.99 13.40 7.56
C LEU A 272 8.62 13.91 6.27
N THR A 273 7.84 14.55 5.39
CA THR A 273 8.24 14.83 4.00
C THR A 273 8.87 16.20 3.81
N GLY A 274 8.71 17.11 4.77
CA GLY A 274 9.04 18.54 4.66
C GLY A 274 7.95 19.39 4.00
N LEU A 275 6.86 18.77 3.53
CA LEU A 275 5.74 19.41 2.86
C LEU A 275 4.43 18.99 3.53
N ALA A 276 3.60 19.94 3.94
CA ALA A 276 2.35 19.64 4.62
C ALA A 276 1.26 19.23 3.62
N LYS A 277 0.37 18.34 4.08
CA LYS A 277 -0.77 17.80 3.32
C LYS A 277 -0.31 17.14 2.02
N THR A 278 0.63 16.23 2.17
CA THR A 278 1.16 15.45 1.05
C THR A 278 1.01 13.98 1.29
N THR A 279 0.86 13.23 0.21
CA THR A 279 0.79 11.78 0.23
C THR A 279 2.04 11.21 -0.44
N SER A 280 2.70 10.31 0.28
CA SER A 280 3.79 9.47 -0.21
C SER A 280 3.25 8.13 -0.71
N VAL A 281 3.58 7.75 -1.93
CA VAL A 281 3.27 6.44 -2.53
C VAL A 281 4.55 5.82 -3.06
N ASN A 282 4.53 4.53 -3.41
CA ASN A 282 5.70 3.92 -4.01
C ASN A 282 6.03 4.50 -5.40
N GLU A 283 7.19 4.11 -5.92
CA GLU A 283 7.69 4.65 -7.17
C GLU A 283 7.08 4.03 -8.44
N ASP A 284 5.99 3.26 -8.34
CA ASP A 284 5.30 2.69 -9.51
C ASP A 284 4.93 3.80 -10.51
N PRO A 285 5.32 3.69 -11.80
CA PRO A 285 4.97 4.67 -12.83
C PRO A 285 3.47 4.96 -12.94
N PHE A 286 2.61 4.02 -12.55
CA PHE A 286 1.17 4.26 -12.52
C PHE A 286 0.77 5.43 -11.60
N PHE A 287 1.48 5.67 -10.49
CA PHE A 287 1.16 6.74 -9.53
C PHE A 287 1.85 8.08 -9.82
N LYS A 288 2.59 8.20 -10.92
CA LYS A 288 3.21 9.48 -11.28
C LYS A 288 2.17 10.58 -11.43
N ALA A 289 2.53 11.76 -10.93
CA ALA A 289 1.69 12.94 -10.93
C ALA A 289 2.49 14.18 -11.42
N PRO A 290 1.84 15.26 -11.87
CA PRO A 290 2.53 16.38 -12.50
C PRO A 290 3.26 17.28 -11.51
N ILE A 291 2.97 17.15 -10.22
CA ILE A 291 3.72 17.78 -9.13
C ILE A 291 4.06 16.69 -8.12
N GLU A 292 5.34 16.36 -8.03
CA GLU A 292 5.84 15.34 -7.12
C GLU A 292 7.28 15.65 -6.69
N SER A 293 7.74 14.96 -5.67
CA SER A 293 9.13 14.90 -5.27
C SER A 293 9.51 13.50 -4.83
N VAL A 294 10.80 13.24 -4.76
CA VAL A 294 11.29 12.11 -3.98
C VAL A 294 11.04 12.42 -2.50
N GLU A 295 10.46 11.47 -1.77
CA GLU A 295 10.21 11.64 -0.34
C GLU A 295 11.52 11.89 0.41
N CYS A 296 11.53 12.95 1.23
CA CYS A 296 12.73 13.33 1.96
C CYS A 296 13.21 12.23 2.91
N GLN A 297 14.51 11.93 2.86
CA GLN A 297 15.14 10.88 3.68
C GLN A 297 14.42 9.52 3.58
N SER A 298 13.73 9.26 2.47
CA SER A 298 13.47 7.90 2.03
C SER A 298 14.78 7.26 1.55
N ASP A 299 14.85 5.94 1.53
CA ASP A 299 16.11 5.26 1.23
C ASP A 299 16.67 5.61 -0.17
N GLY A 300 17.79 6.35 -0.20
CA GLY A 300 18.41 6.87 -1.41
C GLY A 300 19.27 5.87 -2.19
N ALA A 301 19.23 4.58 -1.85
CA ALA A 301 19.96 3.54 -2.58
C ALA A 301 19.29 3.11 -3.90
N VAL A 302 18.54 4.02 -4.52
CA VAL A 302 17.99 3.85 -5.86
C VAL A 302 18.46 4.97 -6.76
N THR A 303 18.48 4.70 -8.07
CA THR A 303 18.94 5.67 -9.09
C THR A 303 18.04 6.92 -9.17
N GLU A 304 16.81 6.78 -8.70
CA GLU A 304 15.74 7.75 -8.68
C GLU A 304 15.87 8.75 -7.50
N GLY A 305 16.67 8.41 -6.48
CA GLY A 305 16.99 9.27 -5.34
C GLY A 305 16.25 8.97 -4.03
N GLY A 306 15.29 8.04 -3.99
CA GLY A 306 14.54 7.62 -2.79
C GLY A 306 13.55 6.49 -3.07
N THR A 307 12.92 5.87 -2.08
CA THR A 307 12.03 4.69 -2.30
C THR A 307 10.54 5.01 -2.38
N ALA A 308 10.16 6.27 -2.20
CA ALA A 308 8.79 6.75 -2.31
C ALA A 308 8.75 8.12 -3.01
N ARG A 309 7.64 8.40 -3.67
CA ARG A 309 7.31 9.70 -4.27
C ARG A 309 6.26 10.40 -3.41
N THR A 310 6.42 11.68 -3.17
CA THR A 310 5.49 12.52 -2.41
C THR A 310 4.80 13.51 -3.33
N SER A 311 3.48 13.65 -3.20
CA SER A 311 2.67 14.58 -4.00
C SER A 311 1.57 15.25 -3.17
N PRO A 312 1.01 16.40 -3.59
CA PRO A 312 -0.04 17.11 -2.86
C PRO A 312 -1.46 16.56 -3.14
N TYR A 313 -1.59 15.34 -3.66
CA TYR A 313 -2.87 14.81 -4.11
C TYR A 313 -3.38 13.72 -3.18
N ASP A 314 -4.68 13.78 -2.91
CA ASP A 314 -5.40 12.73 -2.20
C ASP A 314 -5.59 11.51 -3.11
N TYR A 315 -5.59 10.31 -2.52
CA TYR A 315 -5.92 9.08 -3.23
C TYR A 315 -7.19 8.46 -2.66
N LEU A 316 -7.79 7.58 -3.46
CA LEU A 316 -8.92 6.75 -3.09
C LEU A 316 -8.74 5.37 -3.71
N THR A 317 -9.57 4.41 -3.33
CA THR A 317 -9.58 3.09 -3.96
C THR A 317 -10.69 2.99 -4.99
N THR A 318 -10.32 2.54 -6.19
CA THR A 318 -11.22 2.21 -7.29
C THR A 318 -11.42 0.71 -7.35
N VAL A 319 -12.68 0.26 -7.42
CA VAL A 319 -13.04 -1.17 -7.37
C VAL A 319 -13.88 -1.56 -8.59
N VAL A 320 -13.67 -2.78 -9.09
CA VAL A 320 -14.56 -3.51 -10.00
C VAL A 320 -15.04 -4.79 -9.31
N TYR A 321 -16.34 -5.07 -9.36
CA TYR A 321 -16.95 -6.24 -8.75
C TYR A 321 -18.04 -6.84 -9.66
N PRO A 322 -17.95 -8.11 -10.08
CA PRO A 322 -18.96 -8.70 -10.96
C PRO A 322 -20.21 -9.10 -10.18
N GLU A 323 -21.42 -8.76 -10.66
CA GLU A 323 -22.69 -9.10 -9.98
C GLU A 323 -22.96 -10.61 -9.92
N ALA A 324 -22.29 -11.42 -10.77
CA ALA A 324 -22.39 -12.89 -10.74
C ALA A 324 -22.02 -13.48 -9.36
N THR A 325 -21.25 -12.74 -8.56
CA THR A 325 -20.84 -13.07 -7.19
C THR A 325 -21.98 -13.09 -6.18
N LYS A 326 -23.10 -12.41 -6.45
CA LYS A 326 -24.25 -12.33 -5.52
C LYS A 326 -24.82 -13.71 -5.14
N GLN A 327 -24.48 -14.74 -5.92
CA GLN A 327 -24.92 -16.12 -5.71
C GLN A 327 -23.89 -17.01 -5.01
N VAL A 328 -22.69 -16.51 -4.71
CA VAL A 328 -21.59 -17.32 -4.17
C VAL A 328 -21.10 -16.70 -2.87
N SER A 329 -21.23 -17.45 -1.77
CA SER A 329 -20.57 -17.07 -0.52
C SER A 329 -19.05 -17.15 -0.71
N PRO A 330 -18.26 -16.24 -0.10
CA PRO A 330 -16.81 -16.35 -0.13
C PRO A 330 -16.39 -17.75 0.33
N PRO A 331 -15.38 -18.37 -0.30
CA PRO A 331 -14.89 -19.66 0.14
C PRO A 331 -14.43 -19.58 1.61
N PRO A 332 -14.62 -20.65 2.40
CA PRO A 332 -13.78 -20.87 3.57
C PRO A 332 -12.30 -20.76 3.18
N PRO A 333 -11.41 -20.27 4.07
CA PRO A 333 -9.98 -20.09 3.77
C PRO A 333 -9.29 -21.31 3.13
N ASP A 334 -9.85 -22.52 3.36
CA ASP A 334 -9.26 -23.80 2.97
C ASP A 334 -9.87 -24.40 1.68
N ALA A 335 -10.90 -23.79 1.09
CA ALA A 335 -11.71 -24.38 0.02
C ALA A 335 -11.10 -24.29 -1.40
N GLY A 336 -9.91 -23.68 -1.53
CA GLY A 336 -9.24 -23.49 -2.82
C GLY A 336 -9.85 -22.40 -3.70
N TYR A 337 -9.35 -22.26 -4.93
CA TYR A 337 -9.79 -21.25 -5.89
C TYR A 337 -11.20 -21.57 -6.40
N LEU A 338 -12.15 -20.64 -6.25
CA LEU A 338 -13.51 -20.80 -6.77
C LEU A 338 -13.81 -19.76 -7.85
N SER A 339 -14.72 -20.12 -8.74
CA SER A 339 -15.36 -19.18 -9.65
C SER A 339 -16.31 -18.27 -8.89
N CYS A 340 -16.38 -17.01 -9.31
CA CYS A 340 -17.24 -15.98 -8.72
C CYS A 340 -18.70 -16.07 -9.21
N GLY A 341 -19.23 -17.30 -9.27
CA GLY A 341 -20.46 -17.62 -10.02
C GLY A 341 -20.25 -17.63 -11.54
N ASP A 342 -19.04 -17.35 -12.01
CA ASP A 342 -18.63 -17.35 -13.41
C ASP A 342 -17.29 -18.08 -13.60
N THR A 343 -17.26 -19.04 -14.53
CA THR A 343 -16.08 -19.83 -14.86
C THR A 343 -14.92 -19.01 -15.44
N GLU A 344 -15.12 -17.73 -15.79
CA GLU A 344 -14.08 -16.86 -16.34
C GLU A 344 -13.79 -15.62 -15.48
N TRP A 345 -14.19 -15.68 -14.21
CA TRP A 345 -13.79 -14.72 -13.20
C TRP A 345 -13.44 -15.44 -11.90
N ASP A 346 -12.15 -15.53 -11.61
CA ASP A 346 -11.64 -16.21 -10.41
C ASP A 346 -11.77 -15.33 -9.16
N SER A 347 -12.01 -15.94 -8.01
CA SER A 347 -12.14 -15.22 -6.74
C SER A 347 -10.81 -14.65 -6.25
N GLU A 348 -9.74 -15.44 -6.41
CA GLU A 348 -8.40 -15.13 -5.93
C GLU A 348 -7.70 -14.05 -6.78
N ALA A 349 -7.14 -13.06 -6.11
CA ALA A 349 -6.39 -11.98 -6.75
C ALA A 349 -5.22 -11.45 -5.92
N THR A 350 -4.83 -12.12 -4.83
CA THR A 350 -3.82 -11.64 -3.88
C THR A 350 -2.40 -11.80 -4.41
N ASN A 351 -2.20 -12.59 -5.46
CA ASN A 351 -0.88 -13.03 -5.89
C ASN A 351 -0.72 -12.89 -7.40
N PRO A 352 0.53 -12.89 -7.90
CA PRO A 352 0.82 -12.62 -9.32
C PRO A 352 0.35 -13.71 -10.30
N ARG A 353 -0.37 -14.74 -9.85
CA ARG A 353 -1.08 -15.66 -10.74
C ARG A 353 -2.34 -15.04 -11.36
N GLN A 354 -2.86 -13.95 -10.79
CA GLN A 354 -4.05 -13.26 -11.28
C GLN A 354 -3.70 -12.19 -12.30
N PHE A 355 -4.32 -12.26 -13.48
CA PHE A 355 -4.14 -11.25 -14.54
C PHE A 355 -4.68 -9.89 -14.11
N GLY A 356 -5.81 -9.92 -13.38
CA GLY A 356 -6.49 -8.73 -12.87
C GLY A 356 -7.27 -7.98 -13.95
N VAL A 357 -7.55 -6.70 -13.71
CA VAL A 357 -8.10 -5.80 -14.74
C VAL A 357 -7.08 -4.68 -14.97
N PRO A 358 -6.50 -4.54 -16.17
CA PRO A 358 -5.62 -3.40 -16.45
C PRO A 358 -6.40 -2.08 -16.32
N LEU A 359 -5.90 -1.19 -15.47
CA LEU A 359 -6.39 0.18 -15.32
C LEU A 359 -5.29 1.13 -15.80
N TYR A 360 -5.54 1.83 -16.90
CA TYR A 360 -4.61 2.81 -17.45
C TYR A 360 -4.87 4.17 -16.82
N ARG A 361 -3.79 4.90 -16.49
CA ARG A 361 -3.86 6.32 -16.16
C ARG A 361 -3.77 7.10 -17.47
N GLU A 362 -4.85 7.76 -17.86
CA GLU A 362 -4.92 8.49 -19.14
C GLU A 362 -4.19 9.83 -19.09
N TYR A 363 -4.19 10.51 -17.93
CA TYR A 363 -3.41 11.71 -17.74
C TYR A 363 -1.93 11.40 -17.64
N GLN A 364 -1.11 12.01 -18.49
CA GLN A 364 0.34 11.82 -18.55
C GLN A 364 1.07 13.09 -18.10
N THR A 365 2.19 12.92 -17.41
CA THR A 365 3.12 14.03 -17.14
C THR A 365 3.79 14.49 -18.43
N GLY A 366 4.43 15.65 -18.42
CA GLY A 366 5.14 16.20 -19.58
C GLY A 366 6.19 15.24 -20.13
N SER A 367 6.99 14.62 -19.25
CA SER A 367 8.01 13.64 -19.65
C SER A 367 7.43 12.32 -20.17
N GLU A 368 6.24 11.90 -19.70
CA GLU A 368 5.54 10.71 -20.18
C GLU A 368 4.87 10.94 -21.52
N TRP A 369 4.27 12.11 -21.73
CA TRP A 369 3.57 12.47 -22.97
C TRP A 369 4.47 12.37 -24.20
N LEU A 370 5.77 12.64 -24.05
CA LEU A 370 6.76 12.49 -25.12
C LEU A 370 6.89 11.03 -25.60
N LYS A 371 6.56 10.05 -24.76
CA LYS A 371 6.61 8.61 -25.06
C LYS A 371 5.29 8.08 -25.60
N LYS A 372 4.17 8.79 -25.39
CA LYS A 372 2.80 8.45 -25.83
C LYS A 372 2.34 7.03 -25.44
N ALA A 373 2.78 6.55 -24.29
CA ALA A 373 2.42 5.24 -23.77
C ALA A 373 1.85 5.40 -22.34
N PRO A 374 0.52 5.35 -22.17
CA PRO A 374 -0.09 5.39 -20.84
C PRO A 374 0.39 4.23 -19.97
N GLU A 375 0.75 4.54 -18.73
CA GLU A 375 1.10 3.54 -17.73
C GLU A 375 -0.17 2.89 -17.17
N PHE A 376 -0.09 1.61 -16.84
CA PHE A 376 -1.20 0.90 -16.22
C PHE A 376 -0.75 0.04 -15.04
N ILE A 377 -1.70 -0.20 -14.15
CA ILE A 377 -1.59 -1.20 -13.09
C ILE A 377 -2.62 -2.30 -13.33
N ARG A 378 -2.29 -3.53 -12.91
CA ARG A 378 -3.24 -4.64 -12.95
C ARG A 378 -4.04 -4.59 -11.66
N MET A 379 -5.31 -4.21 -11.71
CA MET A 379 -6.17 -4.27 -10.54
C MET A 379 -6.24 -5.72 -10.04
N ALA A 380 -5.71 -5.94 -8.85
CA ALA A 380 -5.63 -7.21 -8.14
C ALA A 380 -6.64 -7.18 -6.99
N GLY A 381 -6.53 -8.00 -5.96
CA GLY A 381 -7.39 -7.85 -4.78
C GLY A 381 -7.43 -9.07 -3.89
N MET A 382 -8.29 -9.11 -2.89
CA MET A 382 -8.42 -10.33 -2.09
C MET A 382 -9.19 -11.45 -2.79
N ASN A 383 -9.26 -12.60 -2.13
CA ASN A 383 -10.06 -13.74 -2.54
C ASN A 383 -11.58 -13.53 -2.33
N LEU A 384 -12.13 -12.38 -2.76
CA LEU A 384 -13.56 -12.03 -2.64
C LEU A 384 -14.18 -11.62 -3.99
N CYS A 385 -13.54 -11.95 -5.13
CA CYS A 385 -14.00 -11.65 -6.51
C CYS A 385 -13.89 -10.20 -6.98
N GLN A 386 -13.47 -9.29 -6.13
CA GLN A 386 -13.21 -7.90 -6.45
C GLN A 386 -11.87 -7.73 -7.20
N ARG A 387 -11.75 -6.63 -7.92
CA ARG A 387 -10.47 -6.08 -8.35
C ARG A 387 -10.38 -4.64 -7.90
N GLU A 388 -9.30 -4.25 -7.24
CA GLU A 388 -9.09 -2.92 -6.73
C GLU A 388 -7.71 -2.38 -7.08
N THR A 389 -7.67 -1.06 -7.17
CA THR A 389 -6.41 -0.35 -7.05
C THR A 389 -6.59 1.07 -6.49
N MET A 390 -5.56 1.58 -5.83
CA MET A 390 -5.48 2.99 -5.45
C MET A 390 -5.39 3.88 -6.69
N THR A 391 -6.05 5.04 -6.67
CA THR A 391 -6.10 6.00 -7.77
C THR A 391 -6.02 7.41 -7.19
N VAL A 392 -5.27 8.31 -7.83
CA VAL A 392 -5.20 9.72 -7.47
C VAL A 392 -6.55 10.41 -7.77
N ASN A 393 -7.04 11.24 -6.85
CA ASN A 393 -8.27 12.00 -7.04
C ASN A 393 -8.16 12.98 -8.22
N ASN A 394 -9.29 13.34 -8.84
CA ASN A 394 -9.39 14.17 -10.05
C ASN A 394 -8.83 13.52 -11.32
N GLY A 395 -8.54 12.22 -11.28
CA GLY A 395 -7.93 11.47 -12.36
C GLY A 395 -8.87 11.11 -13.51
N HIS A 396 -8.25 10.59 -14.56
CA HIS A 396 -8.92 10.04 -15.74
C HIS A 396 -8.32 8.67 -16.04
N TYR A 397 -9.17 7.65 -16.08
CA TYR A 397 -8.74 6.26 -16.09
C TYR A 397 -9.49 5.43 -17.12
N PHE A 398 -8.79 4.50 -17.77
CA PHE A 398 -9.39 3.55 -18.71
C PHE A 398 -9.35 2.13 -18.11
N PHE A 399 -10.52 1.53 -17.88
CA PHE A 399 -10.62 0.10 -17.58
C PHE A 399 -10.52 -0.71 -18.86
N ASP A 400 -9.54 -1.59 -18.96
CA ASP A 400 -9.49 -2.55 -20.05
C ASP A 400 -10.44 -3.73 -19.80
N THR A 401 -11.65 -3.57 -20.31
CA THR A 401 -12.69 -4.61 -20.32
C THR A 401 -12.48 -5.65 -21.43
N THR A 402 -11.45 -5.48 -22.27
CA THR A 402 -11.34 -6.19 -23.55
C THR A 402 -10.31 -7.31 -23.55
N SER A 403 -9.44 -7.36 -22.55
CA SER A 403 -8.40 -8.39 -22.40
C SER A 403 -9.00 -9.80 -22.50
N SER A 404 -8.67 -10.50 -23.59
CA SER A 404 -9.28 -11.80 -23.93
C SER A 404 -8.81 -12.91 -23.00
N LYS A 405 -9.60 -13.97 -22.85
CA LYS A 405 -9.18 -15.17 -22.11
C LYS A 405 -7.81 -15.69 -22.57
N THR A 406 -7.53 -15.65 -23.87
CA THR A 406 -6.24 -16.07 -24.43
C THR A 406 -5.12 -15.18 -23.89
N THR A 407 -5.26 -13.86 -23.94
CA THR A 407 -4.28 -12.91 -23.38
C THR A 407 -4.05 -13.15 -21.89
N GLN A 408 -5.12 -13.38 -21.13
CA GLN A 408 -5.02 -13.62 -19.70
C GLN A 408 -4.39 -14.99 -19.38
N THR A 409 -4.63 -16.02 -20.20
CA THR A 409 -4.09 -17.37 -19.92
C THR A 409 -2.70 -17.62 -20.50
N THR A 410 -2.24 -16.84 -21.47
CA THR A 410 -0.94 -17.02 -22.15
C THR A 410 0.15 -16.05 -21.66
N ALA A 411 1.40 -16.51 -21.64
CA ALA A 411 2.59 -15.72 -21.23
C ALA A 411 2.85 -14.59 -22.26
N PRO A 412 3.40 -13.41 -21.87
CA PRO A 412 4.58 -13.30 -21.01
C PRO A 412 4.40 -12.55 -19.68
N TRP A 413 3.17 -12.23 -19.26
CA TRP A 413 2.94 -11.40 -18.07
C TRP A 413 3.17 -12.11 -16.73
N LYS A 414 3.16 -13.45 -16.72
CA LYS A 414 3.24 -14.29 -15.50
C LYS A 414 4.65 -14.33 -14.92
N PRO A 415 4.82 -14.36 -13.59
CA PRO A 415 6.14 -14.59 -12.99
C PRO A 415 6.71 -15.94 -13.47
N GLN A 416 8.04 -16.05 -13.51
CA GLN A 416 8.68 -17.35 -13.72
C GLN A 416 8.29 -18.29 -12.57
N ASP A 417 8.01 -19.55 -12.90
CA ASP A 417 7.43 -20.54 -11.97
C ASP A 417 8.14 -20.58 -10.62
N ILE A 418 7.48 -20.07 -9.58
CA ILE A 418 7.99 -19.85 -8.22
C ILE A 418 8.32 -21.20 -7.52
N ARG A 419 7.91 -22.33 -8.12
CA ARG A 419 8.08 -23.68 -7.57
C ARG A 419 9.18 -24.52 -8.24
N LYS A 420 10.22 -23.89 -8.78
CA LYS A 420 11.51 -24.60 -8.97
C LYS A 420 12.14 -25.09 -7.66
N ILE A 421 11.53 -24.82 -6.51
CA ILE A 421 11.92 -25.42 -5.23
C ILE A 421 11.17 -26.75 -5.04
N GLY A 422 11.75 -27.83 -5.57
CA GLY A 422 11.58 -29.17 -5.00
C GLY A 422 10.76 -30.22 -5.75
N ASN A 423 9.94 -29.88 -6.76
CA ASN A 423 9.20 -30.91 -7.52
C ASN A 423 9.29 -30.68 -9.04
N ASN A 424 9.72 -31.73 -9.74
CA ASN A 424 9.87 -31.82 -11.19
C ASN A 424 8.83 -32.87 -11.65
N PRO A 425 7.85 -32.58 -12.53
CA PRO A 425 7.75 -31.47 -13.49
C PRO A 425 7.11 -30.17 -12.94
N PRO A 426 7.31 -29.02 -13.63
CA PRO A 426 6.66 -27.75 -13.28
C PRO A 426 5.15 -27.91 -13.26
N ILE A 427 4.54 -27.64 -12.11
CA ILE A 427 3.08 -27.60 -12.03
C ILE A 427 2.68 -26.29 -12.73
N ASN A 428 2.14 -26.43 -13.93
CA ASN A 428 1.62 -25.33 -14.73
C ASN A 428 0.31 -24.85 -14.08
N TYR A 429 0.41 -23.98 -13.07
CA TYR A 429 -0.77 -23.32 -12.57
C TYR A 429 -1.29 -22.40 -13.68
N GLY A 430 -2.48 -22.72 -14.22
CA GLY A 430 -3.22 -21.81 -15.08
C GLY A 430 -3.25 -20.41 -14.45
N GLY A 431 -3.12 -19.38 -15.28
CA GLY A 431 -3.31 -18.01 -14.80
C GLY A 431 -4.75 -17.88 -14.35
N LEU A 432 -4.96 -17.25 -13.20
CA LEU A 432 -6.29 -16.83 -12.79
C LEU A 432 -6.70 -15.66 -13.70
N ILE A 433 -7.99 -15.59 -14.01
CA ILE A 433 -8.56 -14.71 -15.02
C ILE A 433 -9.71 -13.86 -14.47
N SER A 434 -9.97 -12.75 -15.17
CA SER A 434 -11.00 -11.74 -14.91
C SER A 434 -11.54 -11.26 -16.26
N VAL A 435 -12.28 -12.11 -16.95
CA VAL A 435 -12.79 -11.84 -18.30
C VAL A 435 -14.17 -11.19 -18.21
N PHE A 436 -14.35 -10.06 -18.88
CA PHE A 436 -15.67 -9.45 -19.04
C PHE A 436 -16.49 -10.19 -20.12
N LYS A 437 -17.78 -10.43 -19.86
CA LYS A 437 -18.64 -11.26 -20.73
C LYS A 437 -19.93 -10.55 -21.11
N ALA A 438 -20.44 -10.93 -22.28
CA ALA A 438 -21.75 -10.50 -22.74
C ALA A 438 -22.86 -10.78 -21.73
N GLY A 439 -23.77 -9.80 -21.59
CA GLY A 439 -24.98 -9.91 -20.76
C GLY A 439 -24.75 -9.80 -19.26
N GLN A 440 -23.51 -9.82 -18.77
CA GLN A 440 -23.18 -9.69 -17.35
C GLN A 440 -23.07 -8.24 -16.90
N THR A 441 -23.34 -8.00 -15.62
CA THR A 441 -23.18 -6.69 -14.97
C THR A 441 -21.92 -6.67 -14.12
N TYR A 442 -21.20 -5.55 -14.18
CA TYR A 442 -20.04 -5.24 -13.35
C TYR A 442 -20.27 -3.92 -12.63
N ASP A 443 -20.00 -3.90 -11.33
CA ASP A 443 -20.15 -2.76 -10.44
C ASP A 443 -18.80 -2.07 -10.26
N PHE A 444 -18.79 -0.75 -10.45
CA PHE A 444 -17.62 0.11 -10.32
C PHE A 444 -17.90 1.11 -9.21
N PHE A 445 -17.09 1.10 -8.15
CA PHE A 445 -17.33 1.98 -6.99
C PHE A 445 -16.03 2.42 -6.33
N ASN A 446 -16.15 3.45 -5.50
CA ASN A 446 -15.02 4.02 -4.79
C ASN A 446 -15.11 3.79 -3.29
N VAL A 447 -13.99 3.35 -2.70
CA VAL A 447 -13.78 3.25 -1.25
C VAL A 447 -12.76 4.30 -0.84
N PHE A 448 -12.94 4.89 0.34
CA PHE A 448 -12.20 6.05 0.85
C PHE A 448 -12.32 7.30 -0.04
N ALA A 449 -13.39 7.37 -0.85
CA ALA A 449 -13.75 8.60 -1.52
C ALA A 449 -14.22 9.66 -0.51
N THR A 450 -14.16 10.92 -0.90
CA THR A 450 -14.66 12.06 -0.12
C THR A 450 -15.70 12.84 -0.92
N GLU A 451 -16.33 13.84 -0.31
CA GLU A 451 -17.20 14.77 -1.03
C GLU A 451 -16.44 15.59 -2.10
N LYS A 452 -15.11 15.62 -2.03
CA LYS A 452 -14.25 16.28 -3.01
C LYS A 452 -13.79 15.34 -4.12
N THR A 453 -14.21 14.08 -4.09
CA THR A 453 -13.82 13.14 -5.12
C THR A 453 -14.47 13.52 -6.45
N ALA A 454 -13.63 13.70 -7.46
CA ALA A 454 -14.02 13.76 -8.85
C ALA A 454 -13.15 12.78 -9.63
N GLN A 455 -13.75 11.97 -10.49
CA GLN A 455 -13.04 10.98 -11.29
C GLN A 455 -13.73 10.83 -12.65
N THR A 456 -12.97 10.54 -13.69
CA THR A 456 -13.56 10.07 -14.95
C THR A 456 -13.05 8.68 -15.28
N TYR A 457 -13.98 7.80 -15.63
CA TYR A 457 -13.70 6.42 -16.03
C TYR A 457 -14.14 6.18 -17.45
N GLN A 458 -13.27 5.59 -18.27
CA GLN A 458 -13.57 5.12 -19.61
C GLN A 458 -13.49 3.61 -19.65
N MET A 459 -14.30 2.99 -20.49
CA MET A 459 -14.25 1.56 -20.76
C MET A 459 -14.89 1.25 -22.12
N TYR A 460 -14.40 0.21 -22.77
CA TYR A 460 -15.03 -0.31 -23.97
C TYR A 460 -16.24 -1.18 -23.59
N VAL A 461 -17.41 -0.87 -24.13
CA VAL A 461 -18.66 -1.61 -23.92
C VAL A 461 -19.24 -2.17 -25.23
N GLY A 462 -18.59 -1.88 -26.36
CA GLY A 462 -19.03 -2.30 -27.69
C GLY A 462 -20.03 -1.33 -28.33
N PRO A 463 -20.31 -1.47 -29.65
CA PRO A 463 -21.14 -0.54 -30.44
C PRO A 463 -22.66 -0.69 -30.22
N GLU A 464 -23.10 -1.72 -29.48
CA GLU A 464 -24.53 -1.99 -29.22
C GLU A 464 -24.95 -1.64 -27.78
N PHE A 465 -24.16 -0.83 -27.08
CA PHE A 465 -24.48 -0.45 -25.71
C PHE A 465 -25.61 0.59 -25.67
N VAL A 466 -26.59 0.35 -24.80
CA VAL A 466 -27.72 1.25 -24.57
C VAL A 466 -27.64 1.75 -23.14
N VAL A 467 -27.36 3.04 -22.96
CA VAL A 467 -27.18 3.65 -21.62
C VAL A 467 -28.38 3.41 -20.71
N ALA A 468 -29.61 3.55 -21.23
CA ALA A 468 -30.83 3.40 -20.44
C ALA A 468 -31.00 2.00 -19.81
N ASP A 469 -30.53 0.96 -20.49
CA ASP A 469 -30.66 -0.44 -20.06
C ASP A 469 -29.40 -0.95 -19.36
N GLY A 470 -28.25 -0.42 -19.79
CA GLY A 470 -26.93 -0.91 -19.45
C GLY A 470 -26.22 -0.16 -18.33
N PHE A 471 -26.70 1.02 -17.93
CA PHE A 471 -26.06 1.84 -16.89
C PHE A 471 -27.00 2.09 -15.71
N LYS A 472 -26.47 1.92 -14.48
CA LYS A 472 -27.19 2.26 -13.24
C LYS A 472 -26.26 2.96 -12.26
N ARG A 473 -26.81 3.89 -11.47
CA ARG A 473 -26.13 4.47 -10.30
C ARG A 473 -26.42 3.59 -9.10
N ILE A 474 -25.43 3.38 -8.24
CA ILE A 474 -25.53 2.41 -7.14
C ILE A 474 -24.90 2.90 -5.84
N ARG A 475 -25.36 2.29 -4.76
CA ARG A 475 -24.68 2.19 -3.47
C ARG A 475 -24.22 0.76 -3.23
N VAL A 476 -23.03 0.62 -2.65
CA VAL A 476 -22.45 -0.68 -2.29
C VAL A 476 -22.22 -0.74 -0.79
N ASP A 477 -22.79 -1.76 -0.15
CA ASP A 477 -22.48 -2.12 1.22
C ASP A 477 -21.33 -3.13 1.25
N VAL A 478 -20.15 -2.67 1.65
CA VAL A 478 -18.92 -3.46 1.70
C VAL A 478 -18.69 -4.18 3.03
N ARG A 479 -19.67 -4.13 3.96
CA ARG A 479 -19.51 -4.71 5.30
C ARG A 479 -19.10 -6.17 5.28
N ASN A 480 -19.79 -6.97 4.47
CA ASN A 480 -19.53 -8.39 4.31
C ASN A 480 -19.71 -8.77 2.84
N PRO A 481 -18.85 -9.64 2.29
CA PRO A 481 -19.07 -10.26 1.00
C PRO A 481 -20.06 -11.45 1.09
N PRO A 482 -20.88 -11.73 0.05
CA PRO A 482 -21.00 -10.94 -1.18
C PRO A 482 -21.62 -9.57 -0.89
N PHE A 483 -21.11 -8.53 -1.57
CA PHE A 483 -21.52 -7.16 -1.30
C PHE A 483 -22.98 -6.91 -1.69
N ILE A 484 -23.66 -6.03 -0.96
CA ILE A 484 -25.05 -5.65 -1.26
C ILE A 484 -25.04 -4.42 -2.15
N ILE A 485 -25.52 -4.57 -3.39
CA ILE A 485 -25.61 -3.49 -4.37
C ILE A 485 -27.06 -3.03 -4.48
N SER A 486 -27.29 -1.75 -4.21
CA SER A 486 -28.60 -1.11 -4.24
C SER A 486 -28.63 0.04 -5.26
N PRO A 487 -29.71 0.23 -6.03
CA PRO A 487 -29.84 1.41 -6.88
C PRO A 487 -29.79 2.70 -6.07
N ASP A 488 -29.10 3.72 -6.60
CA ASP A 488 -29.08 5.07 -6.04
C ASP A 488 -29.64 6.09 -7.05
N PRO A 489 -30.92 6.48 -6.94
CA PRO A 489 -31.50 7.49 -7.81
C PRO A 489 -31.09 8.92 -7.41
N SER A 490 -30.38 9.11 -6.28
CA SER A 490 -30.02 10.44 -5.81
C SER A 490 -28.92 11.08 -6.68
N ASN A 491 -28.92 12.41 -6.74
CA ASN A 491 -27.90 13.21 -7.42
C ASN A 491 -27.53 12.68 -8.83
N PRO A 492 -28.49 12.58 -9.77
CA PRO A 492 -28.23 12.00 -11.08
C PRO A 492 -27.10 12.71 -11.86
N ASP A 493 -26.88 13.99 -11.60
CA ASP A 493 -25.82 14.80 -12.22
C ASP A 493 -24.42 14.57 -11.60
N SER A 494 -24.33 13.84 -10.48
CA SER A 494 -23.03 13.49 -9.87
C SER A 494 -22.34 12.31 -10.53
N ILE A 495 -23.06 11.48 -11.27
CA ILE A 495 -22.50 10.34 -12.01
C ILE A 495 -23.12 10.34 -13.39
N VAL A 496 -22.37 10.77 -14.40
CA VAL A 496 -22.91 11.05 -15.73
C VAL A 496 -22.30 10.10 -16.74
N PRO A 497 -23.09 9.17 -17.32
CA PRO A 497 -22.65 8.34 -18.43
C PRO A 497 -22.74 9.09 -19.76
N LYS A 498 -21.72 8.94 -20.60
CA LYS A 498 -21.69 9.37 -22.00
C LYS A 498 -21.15 8.24 -22.84
N TYR A 499 -21.96 7.77 -23.79
CA TYR A 499 -21.60 6.68 -24.67
C TYR A 499 -21.37 7.19 -26.10
N ASP A 500 -20.28 6.73 -26.72
CA ASP A 500 -20.00 6.96 -28.14
C ASP A 500 -20.14 5.64 -28.92
N PRO A 501 -21.19 5.48 -29.75
CA PRO A 501 -21.41 4.27 -30.54
C PRO A 501 -20.37 4.06 -31.63
N THR A 502 -19.64 5.11 -32.05
CA THR A 502 -18.62 5.02 -33.09
C THR A 502 -17.39 4.27 -32.60
N THR A 503 -16.99 4.55 -31.36
CA THR A 503 -15.83 3.94 -30.71
C THR A 503 -16.22 2.75 -29.82
N GLY A 504 -17.49 2.67 -29.42
CA GLY A 504 -17.97 1.70 -28.44
C GLY A 504 -17.50 2.00 -27.02
N ILE A 505 -17.09 3.25 -26.73
CA ILE A 505 -16.56 3.67 -25.43
C ILE A 505 -17.68 4.30 -24.60
N LEU A 506 -17.77 3.87 -23.34
CA LEU A 506 -18.54 4.53 -22.30
C LEU A 506 -17.59 5.35 -21.43
N THR A 507 -17.85 6.66 -21.32
CA THR A 507 -17.21 7.58 -20.39
C THR A 507 -18.17 7.86 -19.24
N VAL A 508 -17.72 7.72 -18.00
CA VAL A 508 -18.50 8.02 -16.79
C VAL A 508 -17.75 9.06 -15.98
N SER A 509 -18.33 10.25 -15.88
CA SER A 509 -17.80 11.32 -15.03
C SER A 509 -18.48 11.31 -13.67
N LEU A 510 -17.68 11.29 -12.61
CA LEU A 510 -18.08 11.24 -11.21
C LEU A 510 -17.68 12.56 -10.53
N ASN A 511 -18.60 13.18 -9.79
CA ASN A 511 -18.34 14.31 -8.89
C ASN A 511 -19.21 14.17 -7.64
N LEU A 512 -18.57 13.91 -6.50
CA LEU A 512 -19.27 13.52 -5.27
C LEU A 512 -19.66 14.69 -4.37
N SER A 513 -19.51 15.93 -4.82
CA SER A 513 -19.83 17.13 -4.02
C SER A 513 -21.29 17.18 -3.54
N ALA A 514 -22.23 16.69 -4.34
CA ALA A 514 -23.65 16.61 -3.98
C ALA A 514 -23.95 15.59 -2.85
N TYR A 515 -23.00 14.70 -2.53
CA TYR A 515 -23.11 13.73 -1.45
C TYR A 515 -22.51 14.20 -0.12
N LYS A 516 -22.14 15.49 -0.02
CA LYS A 516 -21.55 16.08 1.19
C LYS A 516 -22.32 15.74 2.47
N SER A 517 -23.66 15.77 2.44
CA SER A 517 -24.49 15.43 3.60
C SER A 517 -24.36 13.95 4.00
N SER A 518 -24.22 13.03 3.04
CA SER A 518 -23.97 11.61 3.31
C SER A 518 -22.61 11.37 3.96
N PHE A 519 -21.58 12.10 3.53
CA PHE A 519 -20.24 12.07 4.14
C PHE A 519 -20.25 12.67 5.55
N ASP A 520 -20.87 13.84 5.72
CA ASP A 520 -20.97 14.48 7.03
C ASP A 520 -21.77 13.62 8.03
N ALA A 521 -22.86 12.98 7.58
CA ALA A 521 -23.62 12.04 8.41
C ALA A 521 -22.78 10.82 8.82
N ALA A 522 -21.94 10.30 7.92
CA ALA A 522 -21.07 9.17 8.22
C ALA A 522 -20.06 9.46 9.33
N LYS A 523 -19.55 10.70 9.44
CA LYS A 523 -18.59 11.10 10.49
C LYS A 523 -19.05 10.73 11.89
N SER A 524 -20.31 11.03 12.21
CA SER A 524 -20.89 10.71 13.52
C SER A 524 -20.87 9.19 13.80
N GLY A 525 -21.22 8.39 12.79
CA GLY A 525 -21.26 6.94 12.90
C GLY A 525 -19.88 6.27 12.94
N HIS A 526 -18.83 6.98 12.53
CA HIS A 526 -17.42 6.53 12.59
C HIS A 526 -16.70 7.00 13.86
N CYS A 527 -17.35 7.81 14.69
CA CYS A 527 -16.82 8.21 15.99
C CYS A 527 -17.00 7.07 17.00
N VAL A 528 -16.18 6.03 16.90
CA VAL A 528 -16.26 4.79 17.67
C VAL A 528 -14.89 4.38 18.22
N PRO A 529 -14.82 3.56 19.28
CA PRO A 529 -15.94 3.00 20.04
C PRO A 529 -16.56 4.05 20.96
N GLN A 530 -17.89 4.05 21.10
CA GLN A 530 -18.62 5.00 21.98
C GLN A 530 -18.21 4.91 23.46
N THR A 531 -17.55 3.82 23.84
CA THR A 531 -16.96 3.65 25.18
C THR A 531 -15.70 4.49 25.39
N PHE A 532 -15.03 4.93 24.32
CA PHE A 532 -13.79 5.71 24.38
C PHE A 532 -13.92 7.08 23.71
N CYS A 533 -14.72 7.17 22.64
CA CYS A 533 -14.96 8.38 21.87
C CYS A 533 -16.41 8.85 21.97
N SER A 534 -16.64 10.13 21.74
CA SER A 534 -17.96 10.76 21.74
C SER A 534 -18.03 11.82 20.64
N TYR A 535 -19.14 11.87 19.92
CA TYR A 535 -19.35 12.85 18.86
C TYR A 535 -20.01 14.11 19.44
N VAL A 536 -19.32 15.26 19.38
CA VAL A 536 -19.78 16.52 19.97
C VAL A 536 -19.74 17.63 18.92
N GLY A 537 -20.89 18.25 18.64
CA GLY A 537 -21.03 19.25 17.58
C GLY A 537 -20.83 18.61 16.20
N SER A 538 -19.61 18.66 15.69
CA SER A 538 -19.21 18.08 14.40
C SER A 538 -17.89 17.30 14.45
N THR A 539 -17.33 17.07 15.63
CA THR A 539 -16.02 16.45 15.82
C THR A 539 -16.13 15.23 16.73
N CYS A 540 -15.27 14.26 16.48
CA CYS A 540 -15.08 13.14 17.39
C CYS A 540 -14.04 13.51 18.43
N VAL A 541 -14.40 13.37 19.71
CA VAL A 541 -13.57 13.74 20.86
C VAL A 541 -13.50 12.59 21.85
N GLY A 542 -12.54 12.62 22.77
CA GLY A 542 -12.46 11.66 23.86
C GLY A 542 -13.68 11.73 24.77
N ALA A 543 -14.25 10.58 25.12
CA ALA A 543 -15.36 10.48 26.04
C ALA A 543 -15.00 11.06 27.42
N ALA A 544 -16.01 11.60 28.12
CA ALA A 544 -15.86 12.13 29.47
C ALA A 544 -15.44 11.03 30.47
N THR A 545 -16.04 9.84 30.33
CA THR A 545 -15.75 8.64 31.11
C THR A 545 -15.30 7.51 30.18
N PRO A 546 -14.03 7.51 29.73
CA PRO A 546 -13.53 6.53 28.77
C PRO A 546 -13.43 5.13 29.41
N TYR A 547 -13.68 4.10 28.61
CA TYR A 547 -13.44 2.71 28.94
C TYR A 547 -12.57 2.05 27.85
N PRO A 548 -11.47 1.36 28.22
CA PRO A 548 -10.99 1.15 29.59
C PRO A 548 -10.57 2.47 30.25
N PRO A 549 -10.73 2.61 31.58
CA PRO A 549 -10.15 3.74 32.31
C PRO A 549 -8.65 3.77 32.02
N SER A 550 -8.13 4.95 31.65
CA SER A 550 -6.72 5.15 31.38
C SER A 550 -6.23 6.43 32.03
N ASN A 551 -4.92 6.52 32.26
CA ASN A 551 -4.24 7.72 32.73
C ASN A 551 -3.99 8.76 31.61
N LEU A 552 -4.57 8.56 30.44
CA LEU A 552 -4.49 9.52 29.33
C LEU A 552 -5.18 10.83 29.71
N THR A 553 -4.53 11.94 29.39
CA THR A 553 -5.10 13.28 29.44
C THR A 553 -6.28 13.41 28.48
N LYS A 554 -7.16 14.39 28.71
CA LYS A 554 -8.25 14.69 27.78
C LYS A 554 -7.74 15.03 26.37
N ALA A 555 -6.62 15.77 26.28
CA ALA A 555 -6.01 16.13 25.01
C ALA A 555 -5.54 14.91 24.22
N GLU A 556 -4.93 13.91 24.87
CA GLU A 556 -4.52 12.66 24.20
C GLU A 556 -5.73 11.90 23.68
N ARG A 557 -6.80 11.78 24.48
CA ARG A 557 -8.03 11.12 24.04
C ARG A 557 -8.68 11.87 22.87
N ASP A 558 -8.62 13.20 22.86
CA ASP A 558 -9.14 14.02 21.76
C ASP A 558 -8.34 13.83 20.48
N ILE A 559 -7.02 13.73 20.58
CA ILE A 559 -6.16 13.39 19.44
C ILE A 559 -6.54 12.01 18.91
N THR A 560 -6.59 10.99 19.77
CA THR A 560 -6.94 9.61 19.38
C THR A 560 -8.30 9.56 18.69
N CYS A 561 -9.34 10.12 19.31
CA CYS A 561 -10.68 10.14 18.73
C CYS A 561 -10.79 11.04 17.50
N GLY A 562 -9.89 11.99 17.31
CA GLY A 562 -9.80 12.80 16.10
C GLY A 562 -9.42 11.99 14.85
N TYR A 563 -8.81 10.81 14.99
CA TYR A 563 -8.60 9.87 13.89
C TYR A 563 -9.87 9.05 13.57
N ALA A 564 -10.77 8.88 14.54
CA ALA A 564 -12.02 8.17 14.33
C ALA A 564 -12.93 8.94 13.36
N GLY A 565 -13.13 8.38 12.17
CA GLY A 565 -13.92 9.02 11.11
C GLY A 565 -13.20 10.15 10.37
N LYS A 566 -11.87 10.24 10.52
CA LYS A 566 -11.03 11.10 9.68
C LYS A 566 -11.00 10.61 8.24
N ASP A 567 -10.79 9.31 8.08
CA ASP A 567 -10.89 8.59 6.82
C ASP A 567 -12.16 7.74 6.86
N ILE A 568 -13.14 8.14 6.06
CA ILE A 568 -14.42 7.44 5.94
C ILE A 568 -14.25 6.47 4.77
N ASP A 569 -14.37 5.18 5.04
CA ASP A 569 -14.34 4.15 4.01
C ASP A 569 -15.48 4.37 3.01
N CYS A 570 -16.72 4.52 3.49
CA CYS A 570 -17.89 4.79 2.68
C CYS A 570 -18.88 5.75 3.36
N PRO A 571 -19.51 6.67 2.60
CA PRO A 571 -20.52 7.58 3.14
C PRO A 571 -21.75 6.84 3.65
N ASN A 572 -22.62 7.56 4.38
CA ASN A 572 -23.86 6.97 4.86
C ASN A 572 -24.69 6.47 3.67
N GLY A 573 -25.21 5.24 3.78
CA GLY A 573 -25.90 4.53 2.70
C GLY A 573 -25.00 3.64 1.83
N GLY A 574 -23.68 3.63 2.04
CA GLY A 574 -22.74 2.77 1.32
C GLY A 574 -21.85 3.53 0.33
N CYS A 575 -20.89 2.82 -0.24
CA CYS A 575 -19.92 3.35 -1.20
C CYS A 575 -20.65 3.76 -2.49
N ILE A 576 -20.21 4.85 -3.11
CA ILE A 576 -20.89 5.42 -4.29
C ILE A 576 -20.23 4.86 -5.55
N GLY A 577 -21.06 4.50 -6.54
CA GLY A 577 -20.58 3.96 -7.80
C GLY A 577 -21.64 3.86 -8.89
N PHE A 578 -21.33 3.06 -9.90
CA PHE A 578 -22.22 2.74 -11.01
C PHE A 578 -22.06 1.27 -11.45
N SER A 579 -23.10 0.72 -12.07
CA SER A 579 -23.07 -0.60 -12.70
C SER A 579 -23.10 -0.47 -14.22
N VAL A 580 -22.39 -1.36 -14.91
CA VAL A 580 -22.42 -1.50 -16.36
C VAL A 580 -22.78 -2.93 -16.73
N LYS A 581 -23.88 -3.11 -17.46
CA LYS A 581 -24.27 -4.37 -18.07
C LYS A 581 -23.76 -4.47 -19.50
N MET A 582 -22.88 -5.43 -19.74
CA MET A 582 -22.30 -5.66 -21.06
C MET A 582 -23.39 -6.08 -22.06
N PRO A 583 -23.40 -5.54 -23.29
CA PRO A 583 -24.38 -5.91 -24.31
C PRO A 583 -24.34 -7.41 -24.66
N PRO A 584 -25.43 -7.99 -25.18
CA PRO A 584 -25.49 -9.42 -25.51
C PRO A 584 -24.44 -9.91 -26.52
N LYS A 585 -23.87 -9.00 -27.34
CA LYS A 585 -22.82 -9.32 -28.32
C LYS A 585 -21.43 -8.83 -27.91
N PHE A 586 -21.25 -8.42 -26.66
CA PHE A 586 -19.93 -8.02 -26.17
C PHE A 586 -18.95 -9.19 -26.22
N VAL A 587 -17.72 -8.93 -26.65
CA VAL A 587 -16.64 -9.92 -26.68
C VAL A 587 -15.35 -9.25 -26.20
N ALA A 588 -14.70 -9.81 -25.20
CA ALA A 588 -13.34 -9.46 -24.82
C ALA A 588 -12.35 -10.09 -25.83
N SER A 589 -11.91 -9.30 -26.82
CA SER A 589 -11.02 -9.75 -27.90
C SER A 589 -9.86 -8.78 -28.14
N ASP A 590 -9.31 -8.24 -27.04
CA ASP A 590 -8.12 -7.38 -27.01
C ASP A 590 -8.26 -6.08 -27.82
N GLN A 591 -9.48 -5.54 -27.95
CA GLN A 591 -9.75 -4.31 -28.69
C GLN A 591 -8.93 -3.12 -28.19
N THR A 592 -8.69 -3.03 -26.88
CA THR A 592 -7.84 -2.00 -26.26
C THR A 592 -6.45 -1.99 -26.90
N THR A 593 -5.84 -3.16 -27.10
CA THR A 593 -4.52 -3.30 -27.73
C THR A 593 -4.62 -3.13 -29.24
N ALA A 594 -5.54 -3.85 -29.89
CA ALA A 594 -5.68 -3.86 -31.35
C ALA A 594 -6.01 -2.48 -31.93
N GLN A 595 -6.72 -1.64 -31.17
CA GLN A 595 -7.13 -0.30 -31.60
C GLN A 595 -6.37 0.82 -30.88
N ALA A 596 -5.41 0.48 -30.00
CA ALA A 596 -4.65 1.41 -29.16
C ALA A 596 -5.55 2.42 -28.41
N LEU A 597 -6.67 1.94 -27.83
CA LEU A 597 -7.68 2.79 -27.21
C LEU A 597 -7.11 3.70 -26.10
N PRO A 598 -6.31 3.18 -25.12
CA PRO A 598 -5.79 4.03 -24.06
C PRO A 598 -4.83 5.09 -24.59
N ALA A 599 -4.01 4.76 -25.60
CA ALA A 599 -3.10 5.73 -26.21
C ALA A 599 -3.84 6.85 -26.96
N LYS A 600 -5.05 6.57 -27.49
CA LYS A 600 -5.91 7.58 -28.11
C LYS A 600 -6.64 8.45 -27.08
N ALA A 601 -6.96 7.90 -25.91
CA ALA A 601 -7.60 8.61 -24.81
C ALA A 601 -6.59 9.40 -23.94
N ALA A 602 -5.30 9.03 -24.04
CA ALA A 602 -4.20 9.68 -23.34
C ALA A 602 -4.22 11.20 -23.55
N SER A 603 -4.04 11.94 -22.47
CA SER A 603 -3.98 13.39 -22.50
C SER A 603 -3.01 13.89 -21.45
N CYS A 604 -2.61 15.15 -21.54
CA CYS A 604 -1.79 15.76 -20.51
C CYS A 604 -2.60 16.01 -19.24
N PHE A 605 -1.96 15.93 -18.08
CA PHE A 605 -2.55 16.51 -16.87
C PHE A 605 -2.97 17.97 -17.14
N PRO A 606 -4.20 18.36 -16.79
CA PRO A 606 -4.63 19.75 -16.88
C PRO A 606 -3.74 20.66 -16.04
N ASN A 607 -3.27 21.77 -16.59
CA ASN A 607 -2.52 22.77 -15.82
C ASN A 607 -3.48 23.82 -15.23
N ASP A 608 -4.34 23.38 -14.32
CA ASP A 608 -5.34 24.21 -13.63
C ASP A 608 -5.16 24.16 -12.10
N ALA A 609 -6.07 24.79 -11.34
CA ALA A 609 -5.98 24.86 -9.88
C ALA A 609 -6.13 23.50 -9.16
N THR A 610 -6.63 22.46 -9.86
CA THR A 610 -6.79 21.11 -9.34
C THR A 610 -5.46 20.38 -9.28
N TRP A 611 -4.62 20.56 -10.31
CA TRP A 611 -3.35 19.86 -10.47
C TRP A 611 -2.14 20.76 -10.22
N ASN A 612 -2.18 22.04 -10.53
CA ASN A 612 -1.08 22.97 -10.26
C ASN A 612 -1.13 23.48 -8.81
N VAL A 613 -1.12 22.54 -7.86
CA VAL A 613 -1.16 22.78 -6.42
C VAL A 613 0.26 23.01 -5.90
N THR A 614 0.43 24.03 -5.07
CA THR A 614 1.70 24.25 -4.37
C THR A 614 1.52 23.84 -2.91
N PRO A 615 2.07 22.69 -2.46
CA PRO A 615 1.99 22.29 -1.06
C PRO A 615 2.73 23.29 -0.18
N LEU A 616 2.26 23.42 1.06
CA LEU A 616 2.90 24.30 2.04
C LEU A 616 4.17 23.66 2.56
N ALA A 617 5.27 24.41 2.63
CA ALA A 617 6.46 23.94 3.32
C ALA A 617 6.17 23.80 4.82
N ALA A 618 6.65 22.72 5.43
CA ALA A 618 6.59 22.56 6.87
C ALA A 618 7.51 23.57 7.58
N LEU A 619 7.19 23.87 8.83
CA LEU A 619 8.03 24.71 9.67
C LEU A 619 9.38 24.01 9.91
N LYS A 620 10.49 24.76 9.85
CA LYS A 620 11.83 24.21 10.03
C LYS A 620 12.01 23.35 11.30
N PRO A 621 11.49 23.74 12.48
CA PRO A 621 11.59 22.90 13.68
C PRO A 621 10.87 21.55 13.56
N LEU A 622 9.86 21.47 12.71
CA LEU A 622 9.06 20.27 12.48
C LEU A 622 9.69 19.37 11.39
N ALA A 623 10.10 19.96 10.27
CA ALA A 623 10.70 19.22 9.15
C ALA A 623 12.13 18.74 9.44
N GLY A 624 12.87 19.44 10.32
CA GLY A 624 14.28 19.15 10.61
C GLY A 624 15.13 19.23 9.35
N SER A 625 15.87 18.15 9.05
CA SER A 625 16.69 18.00 7.84
C SER A 625 15.90 18.05 6.52
N CYS A 626 14.58 17.87 6.57
CA CYS A 626 13.69 17.91 5.41
C CYS A 626 13.10 19.29 5.11
N PHE A 627 13.54 20.33 5.81
CA PHE A 627 13.10 21.68 5.49
C PHE A 627 13.52 22.06 4.05
N ASN A 628 12.60 22.66 3.29
CA ASN A 628 12.75 22.97 1.86
C ASN A 628 12.94 21.75 0.94
N SER A 629 12.24 20.65 1.22
CA SER A 629 12.16 19.52 0.27
C SER A 629 11.84 20.01 -1.14
N PRO A 630 12.58 19.54 -2.17
CA PRO A 630 12.38 19.98 -3.54
C PRO A 630 11.00 19.55 -4.05
N LEU A 631 10.52 20.20 -5.10
CA LEU A 631 9.34 19.79 -5.85
C LEU A 631 9.63 19.91 -7.34
N VAL A 632 9.22 18.90 -8.09
CA VAL A 632 9.33 18.86 -9.54
C VAL A 632 7.94 19.12 -10.12
N LYS A 633 7.87 20.04 -11.08
CA LYS A 633 6.68 20.27 -11.91
C LYS A 633 6.93 19.71 -13.30
N ASP A 634 6.12 18.74 -13.72
CA ASP A 634 6.22 18.05 -15.00
C ASP A 634 4.87 18.06 -15.73
N PHE A 635 4.40 19.27 -16.06
CA PHE A 635 3.28 19.43 -16.98
C PHE A 635 3.77 19.39 -18.43
N CYS A 636 2.88 19.02 -19.35
CA CYS A 636 3.13 19.22 -20.78
C CYS A 636 3.39 20.70 -21.09
N LYS A 637 4.31 20.93 -22.03
CA LYS A 637 4.69 22.27 -22.51
C LYS A 637 3.86 22.69 -23.70
#